data_AF-A0A1I5YIV5-F1
#
_entry.id   AF-A0A1I5YIV5-F1
#
_cell.length_a   1.000
_cell.length_b   1.000
_cell.length_c   1.000
_cell.angle_alpha   90.00
_cell.angle_beta   90.00
_cell.angle_gamma   90.00
#
_symmetry.space_group_name_H-M   'P 1'
#
loop_
_entity.id
_entity.type
_entity.pdbx_description
1 polymer ?
#
loop_
_entity_poly.entity_id
_entity_poly.type
_entity_poly.pdbx_seq_one_letter_code
_entity_poly.pdbx_strand_id
1 'polypeptide(L)'
;MFQKFSKVMLILVLAVGFTSLGNMQADAATNKVMWGKTELKQGQIGKVTILADTNLVKVGSNGSLNKVRTLKKGDEYRVYTYKGTNGGLYGVGASSFVQKGSKVKYETPSKSKLALLNKEVIGGLTPKAGMKLVYSPSFTENTQNEFTVSDSYNSEYDMTEAFLMKKGNSLNSFTYIEHKDRLIFGVGHTDWAILDIAFPLIEGKTTKEYYLTEDNSQAFYNVNVESTTSTVKVKAGTFQNVVVVRTNYGYTFYIAPGIGIIKLVDKKGVLKAELLSYK
;
A
#
# COMPACT_ATOMS: atom_id res chain seq x y z
N MET A 1 -4.10 8.51 -77.92
CA MET A 1 -5.35 9.21 -78.30
C MET A 1 -6.16 9.40 -77.03
N PHE A 2 -6.39 10.64 -76.65
CA PHE A 2 -7.18 11.03 -75.49
C PHE A 2 -8.68 10.74 -75.73
N GLN A 3 -9.40 10.46 -74.63
CA GLN A 3 -10.77 10.92 -74.35
C GLN A 3 -11.98 10.16 -74.94
N LYS A 4 -12.78 9.47 -74.10
CA LYS A 4 -13.97 9.97 -73.35
C LYS A 4 -15.00 8.86 -73.01
N PHE A 5 -15.53 8.97 -71.78
CA PHE A 5 -16.87 8.62 -71.26
C PHE A 5 -17.63 7.40 -71.82
N SER A 6 -18.14 6.53 -70.94
CA SER A 6 -19.40 6.76 -70.22
C SER A 6 -19.97 5.48 -69.59
N LYS A 7 -20.84 5.70 -68.58
CA LYS A 7 -21.94 4.86 -68.08
C LYS A 7 -21.66 3.83 -66.97
N VAL A 8 -22.23 4.17 -65.79
CA VAL A 8 -23.14 3.32 -64.97
C VAL A 8 -22.41 2.18 -64.24
N MET A 9 -22.43 2.00 -62.92
CA MET A 9 -23.50 2.08 -61.91
C MET A 9 -22.87 1.86 -60.51
N LEU A 10 -23.68 2.09 -59.48
CA LEU A 10 -23.62 1.45 -58.15
C LEU A 10 -22.81 2.15 -57.05
N ILE A 11 -23.46 3.19 -56.50
CA ILE A 11 -23.85 3.28 -55.08
C ILE A 11 -23.21 2.21 -54.19
N LEU A 12 -22.19 2.61 -53.41
CA LEU A 12 -22.02 2.10 -52.05
C LEU A 12 -21.96 3.32 -51.14
N VAL A 13 -23.10 3.62 -50.50
CA VAL A 13 -23.22 4.69 -49.53
C VAL A 13 -22.29 4.38 -48.36
N LEU A 14 -21.39 5.34 -48.15
CA LEU A 14 -20.54 5.55 -47.01
C LEU A 14 -21.40 5.59 -45.72
N ALA A 15 -21.59 4.44 -45.08
CA ALA A 15 -22.00 4.35 -43.69
C ALA A 15 -20.78 3.92 -42.86
N VAL A 16 -19.76 4.78 -42.82
CA VAL A 16 -18.71 4.67 -41.80
C VAL A 16 -19.39 5.08 -40.50
N GLY A 17 -19.92 4.09 -39.79
CA GLY A 17 -20.27 4.23 -38.40
C GLY A 17 -19.04 4.74 -37.66
N PHE A 18 -19.10 5.98 -37.20
CA PHE A 18 -18.23 6.47 -36.13
C PHE A 18 -18.54 5.62 -34.91
N THR A 19 -17.86 4.48 -34.77
CA THR A 19 -17.78 3.77 -33.51
C THR A 19 -17.07 4.72 -32.56
N SER A 20 -17.81 5.25 -31.59
CA SER A 20 -17.20 5.91 -30.46
C SER A 20 -16.17 4.95 -29.89
N LEU A 21 -14.90 5.34 -29.92
CA LEU A 21 -13.93 4.81 -28.99
C LEU A 21 -14.43 5.28 -27.62
N GLY A 22 -15.26 4.45 -27.00
CA GLY A 22 -15.60 4.59 -25.61
C GLY A 22 -14.28 4.71 -24.88
N ASN A 23 -14.08 5.84 -24.21
CA ASN A 23 -13.09 5.96 -23.17
C ASN A 23 -13.36 4.81 -22.20
N MET A 24 -12.62 3.70 -22.36
CA MET A 24 -12.38 2.77 -21.27
C MET A 24 -11.46 3.53 -20.32
N GLN A 25 -12.05 4.48 -19.61
CA GLN A 25 -11.55 4.88 -18.32
C GLN A 25 -11.68 3.61 -17.50
N ALA A 26 -10.57 2.87 -17.41
CA ALA A 26 -10.41 1.87 -16.39
C ALA A 26 -10.76 2.60 -15.10
N ASP A 27 -11.92 2.24 -14.53
CA ASP A 27 -12.31 2.69 -13.22
C ASP A 27 -11.19 2.18 -12.33
N ALA A 28 -10.22 3.05 -12.04
CA ALA A 28 -9.18 2.76 -11.09
C ALA A 28 -9.95 2.52 -9.81
N ALA A 29 -10.19 1.26 -9.48
CA ALA A 29 -10.90 0.85 -8.29
C ALA A 29 -10.15 1.51 -7.14
N THR A 30 -10.68 2.65 -6.69
CA THR A 30 -10.08 3.39 -5.59
C THR A 30 -10.15 2.41 -4.42
N ASN A 31 -8.99 1.94 -3.97
CA ASN A 31 -8.89 0.97 -2.90
C ASN A 31 -9.43 1.61 -1.62
N LYS A 32 -10.75 1.50 -1.41
CA LYS A 32 -11.45 2.05 -0.25
C LYS A 32 -10.95 1.33 0.99
N VAL A 33 -10.40 2.06 1.93
CA VAL A 33 -9.98 1.50 3.21
C VAL A 33 -11.20 1.30 4.08
N MET A 34 -11.68 0.07 4.23
CA MET A 34 -12.89 -0.21 5.02
C MET A 34 -12.60 -0.31 6.53
N TRP A 35 -13.51 0.24 7.34
CA TRP A 35 -13.53 0.14 8.79
C TRP A 35 -14.93 -0.14 9.34
N GLY A 36 -15.16 -1.42 9.63
CA GLY A 36 -16.50 -1.93 9.88
C GLY A 36 -17.34 -1.77 8.62
N LYS A 37 -18.51 -1.15 8.75
CA LYS A 37 -19.43 -0.87 7.65
C LYS A 37 -19.16 0.46 6.94
N THR A 38 -18.17 1.22 7.40
CA THR A 38 -17.85 2.55 6.85
C THR A 38 -16.47 2.55 6.20
N GLU A 39 -16.30 3.17 5.04
CA GLU A 39 -14.98 3.49 4.48
C GLU A 39 -14.28 4.52 5.40
N LEU A 40 -13.05 4.29 5.84
CA LEU A 40 -12.22 5.25 6.54
C LEU A 40 -11.82 6.39 5.59
N LYS A 41 -12.00 7.64 6.00
CA LYS A 41 -11.70 8.83 5.18
C LYS A 41 -10.69 9.76 5.85
N GLN A 42 -9.97 10.53 5.04
CA GLN A 42 -9.12 11.63 5.53
C GLN A 42 -9.93 12.60 6.40
N GLY A 43 -9.34 13.07 7.49
CA GLY A 43 -9.98 13.94 8.49
C GLY A 43 -10.96 13.23 9.44
N GLN A 44 -11.16 11.92 9.32
CA GLN A 44 -11.92 11.13 10.29
C GLN A 44 -11.06 10.89 11.55
N ILE A 45 -11.56 11.28 12.72
CA ILE A 45 -10.87 11.08 14.01
C ILE A 45 -11.27 9.78 14.71
N GLY A 46 -12.40 9.19 14.31
CA GLY A 46 -12.91 7.96 14.90
C GLY A 46 -14.17 7.43 14.25
N LYS A 47 -14.80 6.46 14.89
CA LYS A 47 -16.08 5.87 14.49
C LYS A 47 -16.93 5.68 15.73
N VAL A 48 -18.24 5.88 15.59
CA VAL A 48 -19.22 5.45 16.58
C VAL A 48 -20.00 4.24 16.09
N THR A 49 -20.18 3.28 16.98
CA THR A 49 -21.07 2.12 16.80
C THR A 49 -22.25 2.28 17.76
N ILE A 50 -23.47 2.26 17.24
CA ILE A 50 -24.69 2.41 18.04
C ILE A 50 -25.02 1.08 18.72
N LEU A 51 -24.95 1.02 20.05
CA LEU A 51 -25.18 -0.18 20.85
C LEU A 51 -26.66 -0.38 21.20
N ALA A 52 -27.43 0.70 21.23
CA ALA A 52 -28.88 0.72 21.41
C ALA A 52 -29.47 1.95 20.73
N ASP A 53 -30.75 1.89 20.35
CA ASP A 53 -31.44 2.99 19.66
C ASP A 53 -31.23 4.33 20.39
N THR A 54 -30.79 5.33 19.62
CA THR A 54 -30.45 6.66 20.12
C THR A 54 -30.82 7.72 19.09
N ASN A 55 -30.63 9.00 19.42
CA ASN A 55 -30.98 10.11 18.52
C ASN A 55 -29.74 10.66 17.83
N LEU A 56 -29.88 10.94 16.54
CA LEU A 56 -29.04 11.90 15.84
C LEU A 56 -29.59 13.29 16.15
N VAL A 57 -28.73 14.23 16.53
CA VAL A 57 -29.14 15.56 16.96
C VAL A 57 -28.36 16.67 16.24
N LYS A 58 -28.93 17.87 16.18
CA LYS A 58 -28.22 19.12 15.89
C LYS A 58 -28.21 20.01 17.13
N VAL A 59 -27.15 20.80 17.29
CA VAL A 59 -27.07 21.78 18.38
C VAL A 59 -27.79 23.06 17.92
N GLY A 60 -28.82 23.47 18.64
CA GLY A 60 -29.54 24.73 18.43
C GLY A 60 -28.74 25.95 18.86
N SER A 61 -29.21 27.14 18.50
CA SER A 61 -28.57 28.43 18.85
C SER A 61 -28.42 28.65 20.37
N ASN A 62 -29.35 28.14 21.16
CA ASN A 62 -29.34 28.16 22.63
C ASN A 62 -28.58 26.97 23.25
N GLY A 63 -27.89 26.14 22.46
CA GLY A 63 -27.18 24.96 22.93
C GLY A 63 -28.03 23.71 23.13
N SER A 64 -29.35 23.78 22.92
CA SER A 64 -30.25 22.63 23.02
C SER A 64 -30.00 21.58 21.93
N LEU A 65 -30.39 20.33 22.20
CA LEU A 65 -30.23 19.23 21.24
C LEU A 65 -31.55 18.95 20.52
N ASN A 66 -31.61 19.29 19.24
CA ASN A 66 -32.77 19.04 18.39
C ASN A 66 -32.63 17.70 17.67
N LYS A 67 -33.59 16.78 17.89
CA LYS A 67 -33.60 15.47 17.23
C LYS A 67 -33.77 15.63 15.72
N VAL A 68 -32.87 15.02 14.95
CA VAL A 68 -32.96 14.88 13.50
C VAL A 68 -33.68 13.59 13.14
N ARG A 69 -33.23 12.46 13.67
CA ARG A 69 -33.84 11.13 13.50
C ARG A 69 -33.35 10.15 14.56
N THR A 70 -33.97 8.98 14.63
CA THR A 70 -33.46 7.86 15.42
C THR A 70 -32.38 7.09 14.63
N LEU A 71 -31.30 6.74 15.32
CA LEU A 71 -30.25 5.82 14.87
C LEU A 71 -30.51 4.45 15.46
N LYS A 72 -30.33 3.40 14.67
CA LYS A 72 -30.63 2.03 15.07
C LYS A 72 -29.41 1.33 15.65
N LYS A 73 -29.65 0.41 16.59
CA LYS A 73 -28.61 -0.51 17.06
C LYS A 73 -27.91 -1.18 15.88
N GLY A 74 -26.57 -1.17 15.89
CA GLY A 74 -25.73 -1.76 14.86
C GLY A 74 -25.39 -0.81 13.70
N ASP A 75 -25.93 0.42 13.69
CA ASP A 75 -25.47 1.47 12.80
C ASP A 75 -24.04 1.90 13.17
N GLU A 76 -23.28 2.28 12.15
CA GLU A 76 -21.93 2.83 12.31
C GLU A 76 -21.82 4.16 11.60
N TYR A 77 -21.20 5.15 12.27
CA TYR A 77 -20.99 6.48 11.71
C TYR A 77 -19.55 6.92 11.93
N ARG A 78 -18.97 7.56 10.92
CA ARG A 78 -17.67 8.22 11.03
C ARG A 78 -17.78 9.40 11.99
N VAL A 79 -16.72 9.70 12.71
CA VAL A 79 -16.60 10.87 13.57
C VAL A 79 -15.50 11.76 13.04
N TYR A 80 -15.82 13.04 12.85
CA TYR A 80 -14.89 14.05 12.34
C TYR A 80 -14.47 15.05 13.42
N THR A 81 -15.31 15.26 14.43
CA THR A 81 -15.05 16.21 15.52
C THR A 81 -15.63 15.69 16.82
N TYR A 82 -15.10 16.18 17.95
CA TYR A 82 -15.67 15.98 19.28
C TYR A 82 -15.91 17.34 19.94
N LYS A 83 -17.06 17.50 20.60
CA LYS A 83 -17.35 18.66 21.45
C LYS A 83 -17.59 18.17 22.88
N GLY A 84 -16.95 18.81 23.86
CA GLY A 84 -17.12 18.48 25.28
C GLY A 84 -18.45 18.94 25.90
N THR A 85 -19.23 19.77 25.19
CA THR A 85 -20.53 20.26 25.66
C THR A 85 -21.59 19.15 25.69
N ASN A 86 -22.67 19.35 26.44
CA ASN A 86 -23.78 18.38 26.55
C ASN A 86 -23.33 16.96 26.95
N GLY A 87 -22.31 16.84 27.79
CA GLY A 87 -21.77 15.54 28.22
C GLY A 87 -20.95 14.80 27.15
N GLY A 88 -20.64 15.46 26.03
CA GLY A 88 -19.86 14.91 24.92
C GLY A 88 -20.70 14.67 23.66
N LEU A 89 -20.25 15.20 22.54
CA LEU A 89 -20.91 15.08 21.24
C LEU A 89 -19.90 14.63 20.17
N TYR A 90 -20.18 13.51 19.52
CA TYR A 90 -19.43 13.03 18.36
C TYR A 90 -20.04 13.59 17.08
N GLY A 91 -19.31 14.45 16.37
CA GLY A 91 -19.76 15.04 15.11
C GLY A 91 -19.63 14.06 13.95
N VAL A 92 -20.76 13.66 13.37
CA VAL A 92 -20.84 12.61 12.34
C VAL A 92 -21.05 13.15 10.91
N GLY A 93 -20.85 14.45 10.72
CA GLY A 93 -21.03 15.17 9.46
C GLY A 93 -22.33 15.98 9.40
N ALA A 94 -22.44 16.89 8.42
CA ALA A 94 -23.62 17.74 8.19
C ALA A 94 -24.15 18.45 9.46
N SER A 95 -23.23 18.93 10.31
CA SER A 95 -23.52 19.55 11.61
C SER A 95 -24.36 18.70 12.57
N SER A 96 -24.38 17.38 12.36
CA SER A 96 -25.13 16.42 13.16
C SER A 96 -24.21 15.69 14.13
N PHE A 97 -24.75 15.34 15.28
CA PHE A 97 -24.02 14.78 16.39
C PHE A 97 -24.72 13.55 16.96
N VAL A 98 -23.91 12.65 17.50
CA VAL A 98 -24.35 11.56 18.38
C VAL A 98 -23.82 11.86 19.77
N GLN A 99 -24.71 11.88 20.76
CA GLN A 99 -24.30 12.16 22.14
C GLN A 99 -23.55 10.97 22.74
N LYS A 100 -22.48 11.25 23.48
CA LYS A 100 -21.69 10.25 24.21
C LYS A 100 -22.53 9.63 25.32
N GLY A 101 -22.40 8.32 25.51
CA GLY A 101 -23.08 7.58 26.58
C GLY A 101 -23.01 6.07 26.37
N SER A 102 -23.64 5.31 27.27
CA SER A 102 -23.62 3.83 27.25
C SER A 102 -24.25 3.21 25.99
N LYS A 103 -25.07 3.96 25.25
CA LYS A 103 -25.69 3.51 23.99
C LYS A 103 -24.77 3.63 22.77
N VAL A 104 -23.56 4.17 22.93
CA VAL A 104 -22.66 4.54 21.83
C VAL A 104 -21.23 4.14 22.18
N LYS A 105 -20.63 3.28 21.36
CA LYS A 105 -19.21 2.93 21.46
C LYS A 105 -18.42 3.82 20.51
N TYR A 106 -17.42 4.54 21.03
CA TYR A 106 -16.46 5.28 20.22
C TYR A 106 -15.16 4.49 20.08
N GLU A 107 -14.60 4.47 18.87
CA GLU A 107 -13.34 3.80 18.55
C GLU A 107 -12.49 4.74 17.69
N THR A 108 -11.16 4.64 17.80
CA THR A 108 -10.19 5.32 16.93
C THR A 108 -9.65 4.34 15.89
N PRO A 109 -9.26 4.80 14.68
CA PRO A 109 -8.66 3.92 13.70
C PRO A 109 -7.28 3.46 14.20
N SER A 110 -6.91 2.21 13.90
CA SER A 110 -5.56 1.71 14.20
C SER A 110 -4.51 2.41 13.33
N LYS A 111 -3.25 2.46 13.80
CA LYS A 111 -2.11 2.98 13.03
C LYS A 111 -2.02 2.35 11.63
N SER A 112 -2.19 1.02 11.54
CA SER A 112 -2.17 0.29 10.28
C SER A 112 -3.25 0.72 9.28
N LYS A 113 -4.45 1.09 9.76
CA LYS A 113 -5.52 1.59 8.89
C LYS A 113 -5.27 3.01 8.40
N LEU A 114 -4.72 3.86 9.26
CA LEU A 114 -4.31 5.21 8.88
C LEU A 114 -3.19 5.16 7.86
N ALA A 115 -2.20 4.29 8.06
CA ALA A 115 -1.11 4.06 7.11
C ALA A 115 -1.65 3.66 5.72
N LEU A 116 -2.58 2.69 5.66
CA LEU A 116 -3.23 2.32 4.41
C LEU A 116 -4.00 3.47 3.76
N LEU A 117 -4.73 4.28 4.55
CA LEU A 117 -5.45 5.46 4.06
C LEU A 117 -4.50 6.54 3.53
N ASN A 118 -3.38 6.74 4.22
CA ASN A 118 -2.34 7.71 3.86
C ASN A 118 -1.44 7.21 2.73
N LYS A 119 -1.64 5.97 2.27
CA LYS A 119 -0.74 5.28 1.34
C LYS A 119 0.71 5.31 1.84
N GLU A 120 0.84 5.14 3.14
CA GLU A 120 2.07 5.22 3.91
C GLU A 120 2.43 3.82 4.41
N VAL A 121 3.71 3.47 4.31
CA VAL A 121 4.27 2.22 4.83
C VAL A 121 5.44 2.56 5.74
N ILE A 122 5.39 2.05 6.97
CA ILE A 122 6.35 2.33 8.06
C ILE A 122 7.07 1.06 8.55
N GLY A 123 6.93 -0.06 7.84
CA GLY A 123 7.44 -1.36 8.23
C GLY A 123 6.55 -2.51 7.76
N GLY A 124 6.84 -3.71 8.26
CA GLY A 124 6.15 -4.95 7.90
C GLY A 124 6.48 -5.44 6.49
N LEU A 125 7.63 -5.05 5.95
CA LEU A 125 8.07 -5.40 4.60
C LEU A 125 9.01 -6.61 4.58
N THR A 126 9.41 -7.13 5.74
CA THR A 126 10.22 -8.34 5.85
C THR A 126 9.40 -9.61 5.65
N PRO A 127 10.01 -10.69 5.10
CA PRO A 127 9.39 -12.01 5.11
C PRO A 127 9.32 -12.56 6.54
N LYS A 128 8.27 -13.34 6.82
CA LYS A 128 8.05 -13.96 8.13
C LYS A 128 8.84 -15.26 8.30
N ALA A 129 9.30 -15.56 9.51
CA ALA A 129 9.88 -16.85 9.83
C ALA A 129 9.01 -18.04 9.41
N GLY A 130 9.68 -19.13 9.03
CA GLY A 130 9.08 -20.38 8.60
C GLY A 130 8.72 -20.41 7.11
N MET A 131 8.75 -19.26 6.42
CA MET A 131 8.45 -19.21 4.99
C MET A 131 9.50 -19.96 4.17
N LYS A 132 9.06 -20.60 3.09
CA LYS A 132 9.93 -21.11 2.03
C LYS A 132 9.72 -20.28 0.77
N LEU A 133 10.75 -19.56 0.31
CA LEU A 133 10.67 -18.67 -0.84
C LEU A 133 11.49 -19.24 -2.00
N VAL A 134 10.91 -19.29 -3.21
CA VAL A 134 11.62 -19.74 -4.41
C VAL A 134 11.68 -18.61 -5.42
N TYR A 135 12.89 -18.25 -5.87
CA TYR A 135 13.13 -17.17 -6.83
C TYR A 135 13.75 -17.69 -8.13
N SER A 136 13.37 -17.13 -9.27
CA SER A 136 14.10 -17.29 -10.55
C SER A 136 13.81 -16.13 -11.51
N PRO A 137 14.83 -15.34 -11.91
CA PRO A 137 16.20 -15.32 -11.38
C PRO A 137 16.24 -14.98 -9.88
N SER A 138 17.40 -15.11 -9.25
CA SER A 138 17.58 -14.97 -7.80
C SER A 138 18.60 -13.87 -7.48
N PHE A 139 18.11 -12.63 -7.41
CA PHE A 139 18.84 -11.43 -6.96
C PHE A 139 20.19 -11.20 -7.67
N THR A 140 21.25 -11.82 -7.18
CA THR A 140 22.63 -11.73 -7.69
C THR A 140 22.96 -12.78 -8.75
N GLU A 141 22.13 -13.82 -8.92
CA GLU A 141 22.36 -14.93 -9.83
C GLU A 141 21.18 -15.12 -10.80
N ASN A 142 21.48 -15.48 -12.05
CA ASN A 142 20.47 -15.86 -13.05
C ASN A 142 20.04 -17.34 -12.91
N THR A 143 19.88 -17.81 -11.67
CA THR A 143 19.56 -19.20 -11.32
C THR A 143 18.29 -19.24 -10.47
N GLN A 144 17.69 -20.42 -10.37
CA GLN A 144 16.61 -20.65 -9.43
C GLN A 144 17.20 -21.02 -8.06
N ASN A 145 16.77 -20.34 -7.01
CA ASN A 145 17.18 -20.63 -5.63
C ASN A 145 15.97 -20.74 -4.70
N GLU A 146 16.05 -21.67 -3.74
CA GLU A 146 15.08 -21.87 -2.67
C GLU A 146 15.69 -21.38 -1.36
N PHE A 147 14.93 -20.60 -0.59
CA PHE A 147 15.33 -20.04 0.70
C PHE A 147 14.35 -20.47 1.78
N THR A 148 14.87 -20.74 2.98
CA THR A 148 14.04 -20.83 4.20
C THR A 148 14.27 -19.56 5.02
N VAL A 149 13.19 -19.00 5.55
CA VAL A 149 13.23 -17.77 6.34
C VAL A 149 13.29 -18.11 7.83
N SER A 150 14.25 -17.53 8.53
CA SER A 150 14.27 -17.39 9.98
C SER A 150 14.29 -15.91 10.32
N ASP A 151 13.66 -15.49 11.41
CA ASP A 151 13.72 -14.12 11.89
C ASP A 151 14.17 -14.05 13.36
N SER A 152 14.66 -12.88 13.73
CA SER A 152 14.95 -12.51 15.11
C SER A 152 14.53 -11.08 15.34
N TYR A 153 13.95 -10.82 16.51
CA TYR A 153 13.59 -9.48 16.96
C TYR A 153 14.53 -9.04 18.08
N ASN A 154 15.12 -7.87 17.91
CA ASN A 154 15.94 -7.22 18.92
C ASN A 154 15.13 -6.07 19.55
N SER A 155 14.75 -6.23 20.83
CA SER A 155 13.97 -5.24 21.57
C SER A 155 14.73 -3.98 21.96
N GLU A 156 16.07 -4.05 22.04
CA GLU A 156 16.91 -2.88 22.35
C GLU A 156 16.93 -1.89 21.19
N TYR A 157 17.01 -2.42 19.96
CA TYR A 157 17.07 -1.60 18.74
C TYR A 157 15.74 -1.47 18.00
N ASP A 158 14.66 -2.08 18.50
CA ASP A 158 13.35 -2.16 17.84
C ASP A 158 13.51 -2.58 16.37
N MET A 159 14.20 -3.71 16.20
CA MET A 159 14.73 -4.19 14.92
C MET A 159 14.30 -5.63 14.67
N THR A 160 13.84 -5.92 13.46
CA THR A 160 13.62 -7.28 12.98
C THR A 160 14.65 -7.63 11.93
N GLU A 161 15.36 -8.73 12.11
CA GLU A 161 16.24 -9.31 11.10
C GLU A 161 15.58 -10.56 10.54
N ALA A 162 15.42 -10.64 9.22
CA ALA A 162 14.92 -11.84 8.55
C ALA A 162 15.99 -12.39 7.59
N PHE A 163 16.45 -13.61 7.87
CA PHE A 163 17.50 -14.31 7.14
C PHE A 163 16.89 -15.24 6.09
N LEU A 164 17.28 -15.06 4.83
CA LEU A 164 16.96 -15.93 3.72
C LEU A 164 18.10 -16.92 3.55
N MET A 165 17.95 -18.10 4.14
CA MET A 165 18.96 -19.16 4.11
C MET A 165 18.80 -19.99 2.84
N LYS A 166 19.75 -19.89 1.90
CA LYS A 166 19.71 -20.67 0.65
C LYS A 166 19.85 -22.16 0.95
N LYS A 167 18.96 -22.95 0.34
CA LYS A 167 18.97 -24.40 0.44
C LYS A 167 20.27 -24.97 -0.12
N GLY A 168 20.94 -25.80 0.68
CA GLY A 168 22.19 -26.46 0.31
C GLY A 168 23.44 -25.59 0.44
N ASN A 169 23.33 -24.28 0.70
CA ASN A 169 24.47 -23.43 0.98
C ASN A 169 24.05 -22.17 1.78
N SER A 170 24.15 -22.24 3.11
CA SER A 170 23.77 -21.14 4.01
C SER A 170 24.67 -19.91 3.93
N LEU A 171 25.89 -20.01 3.39
CA LEU A 171 26.78 -18.86 3.20
C LEU A 171 26.27 -17.93 2.09
N ASN A 172 25.53 -18.47 1.12
CA ASN A 172 24.90 -17.71 0.05
C ASN A 172 23.48 -17.27 0.47
N SER A 173 23.39 -16.53 1.57
CA SER A 173 22.14 -16.04 2.15
C SER A 173 21.91 -14.55 1.84
N PHE A 174 20.69 -14.08 2.13
CA PHE A 174 20.37 -12.65 2.14
C PHE A 174 19.76 -12.30 3.49
N THR A 175 19.85 -11.04 3.87
CA THR A 175 19.27 -10.55 5.13
C THR A 175 18.42 -9.33 4.88
N TYR A 176 17.22 -9.33 5.44
CA TYR A 176 16.44 -8.12 5.66
C TYR A 176 16.71 -7.61 7.07
N ILE A 177 16.89 -6.31 7.22
CA ILE A 177 16.93 -5.62 8.52
C ILE A 177 15.87 -4.53 8.46
N GLU A 178 14.88 -4.60 9.34
CA GLU A 178 13.82 -3.61 9.42
C GLU A 178 13.85 -2.93 10.79
N HIS A 179 14.11 -1.63 10.76
CA HIS A 179 14.04 -0.73 11.90
C HIS A 179 12.80 0.15 11.80
N LYS A 180 12.50 0.89 12.86
CA LYS A 180 11.46 1.93 12.86
C LYS A 180 11.62 3.00 11.77
N ASP A 181 12.84 3.24 11.28
CA ASP A 181 13.19 4.34 10.37
C ASP A 181 13.67 3.90 8.99
N ARG A 182 13.92 2.61 8.75
CA ARG A 182 14.40 2.11 7.45
C ARG A 182 14.23 0.60 7.26
N LEU A 183 14.26 0.19 5.99
CA LEU A 183 14.38 -1.19 5.53
C LEU A 183 15.70 -1.37 4.79
N ILE A 184 16.47 -2.37 5.20
CA ILE A 184 17.72 -2.80 4.55
C ILE A 184 17.52 -4.22 4.00
N PHE A 185 18.03 -4.47 2.80
CA PHE A 185 18.17 -5.79 2.21
C PHE A 185 19.56 -5.93 1.61
N GLY A 186 20.29 -6.98 1.96
CA GLY A 186 21.67 -7.16 1.55
C GLY A 186 22.11 -8.62 1.51
N VAL A 187 23.37 -8.83 1.12
CA VAL A 187 23.99 -10.16 1.11
C VAL A 187 24.35 -10.55 2.54
N GLY A 188 23.91 -11.74 2.95
CA GLY A 188 24.14 -12.23 4.31
C GLY A 188 25.63 -12.35 4.63
N HIS A 189 25.99 -12.09 5.89
CA HIS A 189 27.38 -12.12 6.39
C HIS A 189 28.34 -11.12 5.72
N THR A 190 27.83 -10.07 5.09
CA THR A 190 28.62 -8.98 4.49
C THR A 190 28.05 -7.61 4.89
N ASP A 191 28.81 -6.55 4.62
CA ASP A 191 28.37 -5.16 4.68
C ASP A 191 27.69 -4.68 3.39
N TRP A 192 27.44 -5.58 2.43
CA TRP A 192 26.91 -5.23 1.13
C TRP A 192 25.38 -5.14 1.13
N ALA A 193 24.87 -3.91 1.24
CA ALA A 193 23.47 -3.59 1.03
C ALA A 193 23.11 -3.52 -0.47
N ILE A 194 22.02 -4.19 -0.84
CA ILE A 194 21.39 -4.12 -2.17
C ILE A 194 20.30 -3.03 -2.19
N LEU A 195 19.65 -2.80 -1.05
CA LEU A 195 18.64 -1.78 -0.82
C LEU A 195 18.77 -1.29 0.63
N ASP A 196 18.83 0.01 0.87
CA ASP A 196 18.70 0.63 2.19
C ASP A 196 17.82 1.87 2.03
N ILE A 197 16.56 1.79 2.46
CA ILE A 197 15.55 2.84 2.21
C ILE A 197 14.90 3.31 3.51
N ALA A 198 14.76 4.63 3.64
CA ALA A 198 14.10 5.24 4.80
C ALA A 198 12.58 5.04 4.78
N PHE A 199 12.02 4.80 5.97
CA PHE A 199 10.61 5.01 6.27
C PHE A 199 10.35 6.48 6.67
N PRO A 200 9.10 6.98 6.54
CA PRO A 200 7.97 6.33 5.89
C PRO A 200 8.09 6.31 4.36
N LEU A 201 7.59 5.24 3.73
CA LEU A 201 7.38 5.19 2.29
C LEU A 201 5.97 5.69 1.98
N ILE A 202 5.88 6.84 1.30
CA ILE A 202 4.60 7.48 0.98
C ILE A 202 4.44 7.51 -0.54
N GLU A 203 3.36 6.91 -1.05
CA GLU A 203 3.09 6.84 -2.50
C GLU A 203 3.13 8.23 -3.16
N GLY A 204 3.87 8.33 -4.26
CA GLY A 204 4.05 9.55 -5.03
C GLY A 204 5.03 10.56 -4.42
N LYS A 205 5.69 10.25 -3.31
CA LYS A 205 6.73 11.08 -2.70
C LYS A 205 8.12 10.45 -2.86
N THR A 206 9.14 11.24 -2.53
CA THR A 206 10.51 10.76 -2.41
C THR A 206 10.78 10.22 -1.00
N THR A 207 11.70 9.27 -0.90
CA THR A 207 12.37 8.85 0.33
C THR A 207 13.89 8.86 0.14
N LYS A 208 14.66 8.55 1.19
CA LYS A 208 16.11 8.41 1.13
C LYS A 208 16.49 6.96 0.83
N GLU A 209 17.39 6.77 -0.13
CA GLU A 209 18.14 5.53 -0.32
C GLU A 209 19.57 5.77 0.18
N TYR A 210 20.00 5.05 1.20
CA TYR A 210 21.33 5.20 1.79
C TYR A 210 22.37 4.34 1.07
N TYR A 211 23.61 4.82 1.08
CA TYR A 211 24.77 4.08 0.61
C TYR A 211 26.01 4.47 1.43
N LEU A 212 27.02 3.59 1.42
CA LEU A 212 28.33 3.87 1.99
C LEU A 212 29.25 4.45 0.92
N THR A 213 29.93 5.53 1.24
CA THR A 213 30.99 6.13 0.44
C THR A 213 32.32 5.39 0.63
N GLU A 214 33.32 5.72 -0.17
CA GLU A 214 34.67 5.14 -0.07
C GLU A 214 35.35 5.37 1.29
N ASP A 215 35.00 6.44 2.00
CA ASP A 215 35.49 6.76 3.35
C ASP A 215 34.62 6.15 4.47
N ASN A 216 33.72 5.21 4.13
CA ASN A 216 32.75 4.58 5.04
C ASN A 216 31.79 5.58 5.71
N SER A 217 31.59 6.77 5.13
CA SER A 217 30.54 7.67 5.56
C SER A 217 29.19 7.31 4.92
N GLN A 218 28.10 7.59 5.64
CA GLN A 218 26.75 7.35 5.12
C GLN A 218 26.30 8.56 4.31
N ALA A 219 25.96 8.31 3.04
CA ALA A 219 25.33 9.28 2.15
C ALA A 219 23.97 8.76 1.68
N PHE A 220 23.21 9.58 0.95
CA PHE A 220 21.91 9.17 0.42
C PHE A 220 21.55 9.83 -0.91
N TYR A 221 20.71 9.12 -1.67
CA TYR A 221 19.97 9.65 -2.81
C TYR A 221 18.50 9.86 -2.45
N ASN A 222 17.83 10.81 -3.11
CA ASN A 222 16.37 10.89 -3.06
C ASN A 222 15.80 9.96 -4.14
N VAL A 223 14.94 9.03 -3.74
CA VAL A 223 14.36 8.01 -4.63
C VAL A 223 12.84 8.06 -4.58
N ASN A 224 12.20 7.72 -5.69
CA ASN A 224 10.74 7.80 -5.81
C ASN A 224 10.08 6.55 -5.23
N VAL A 225 9.08 6.77 -4.36
CA VAL A 225 8.11 5.75 -3.96
C VAL A 225 6.96 5.78 -4.97
N GLU A 226 7.05 4.94 -5.99
CA GLU A 226 6.10 4.91 -7.11
C GLU A 226 4.71 4.44 -6.65
N SER A 227 4.67 3.47 -5.73
CA SER A 227 3.41 2.99 -5.16
C SER A 227 3.59 2.35 -3.79
N THR A 228 2.53 2.39 -2.99
CA THR A 228 2.38 1.55 -1.78
C THR A 228 1.08 0.74 -1.81
N THR A 229 0.28 0.92 -2.86
CA THR A 229 -1.08 0.36 -2.99
C THR A 229 -1.27 -0.50 -4.24
N SER A 230 -0.22 -0.71 -5.02
CA SER A 230 -0.28 -1.45 -6.28
C SER A 230 -0.68 -2.91 -6.07
N THR A 231 -1.43 -3.44 -7.04
CA THR A 231 -1.67 -4.87 -7.18
C THR A 231 -0.70 -5.41 -8.24
N VAL A 232 0.17 -6.34 -7.86
CA VAL A 232 1.23 -6.85 -8.73
C VAL A 232 1.09 -8.36 -8.86
N LYS A 233 1.08 -8.83 -10.10
CA LYS A 233 1.09 -10.25 -10.43
C LYS A 233 2.52 -10.69 -10.77
N VAL A 234 2.97 -11.75 -10.12
CA VAL A 234 4.20 -12.48 -10.40
C VAL A 234 3.87 -13.98 -10.55
N LYS A 235 4.86 -14.81 -10.85
CA LYS A 235 4.66 -16.27 -10.98
C LYS A 235 4.08 -16.91 -9.71
N ALA A 236 4.45 -16.43 -8.52
CA ALA A 236 3.90 -16.91 -7.25
C ALA A 236 2.44 -16.53 -6.98
N GLY A 237 1.85 -15.64 -7.77
CA GLY A 237 0.46 -15.19 -7.60
C GLY A 237 0.28 -13.68 -7.70
N THR A 238 -0.83 -13.20 -7.15
CA THR A 238 -1.20 -11.78 -7.14
C THR A 238 -1.10 -11.20 -5.73
N PHE A 239 -0.33 -10.14 -5.58
CA PHE A 239 -0.08 -9.46 -4.30
C PHE A 239 -0.73 -8.08 -4.32
N GLN A 240 -1.32 -7.67 -3.19
CA GLN A 240 -1.92 -6.34 -3.00
C GLN A 240 -1.05 -5.50 -2.06
N ASN A 241 -1.22 -4.17 -2.10
CA ASN A 241 -0.45 -3.22 -1.30
C ASN A 241 1.06 -3.37 -1.50
N VAL A 242 1.45 -3.62 -2.75
CA VAL A 242 2.85 -3.79 -3.11
C VAL A 242 3.52 -2.42 -3.13
N VAL A 243 4.61 -2.32 -2.38
CA VAL A 243 5.49 -1.17 -2.38
C VAL A 243 6.38 -1.24 -3.60
N VAL A 244 6.39 -0.18 -4.40
CA VAL A 244 7.20 -0.05 -5.61
C VAL A 244 8.12 1.13 -5.41
N VAL A 245 9.43 0.88 -5.35
CA VAL A 245 10.47 1.91 -5.20
C VAL A 245 11.44 1.80 -6.36
N ARG A 246 11.74 2.93 -7.00
CA ARG A 246 12.78 3.02 -8.03
C ARG A 246 14.01 3.71 -7.44
N THR A 247 15.12 2.97 -7.38
CA THR A 247 16.39 3.45 -6.85
C THR A 247 17.08 4.43 -7.79
N ASN A 248 18.08 5.15 -7.29
CA ASN A 248 18.82 6.13 -8.09
C ASN A 248 19.57 5.49 -9.28
N TYR A 249 19.99 4.23 -9.13
CA TYR A 249 20.62 3.47 -10.22
C TYR A 249 19.62 2.89 -11.24
N GLY A 250 18.33 3.16 -11.05
CA GLY A 250 17.25 2.75 -11.95
C GLY A 250 16.72 1.34 -11.73
N TYR A 251 17.10 0.66 -10.64
CA TYR A 251 16.45 -0.60 -10.27
C TYR A 251 15.07 -0.32 -9.70
N THR A 252 14.11 -1.21 -9.98
CA THR A 252 12.76 -1.12 -9.40
C THR A 252 12.50 -2.36 -8.56
N PHE A 253 12.25 -2.12 -7.27
CA PHE A 253 11.93 -3.13 -6.28
C PHE A 253 10.42 -3.17 -6.07
N TYR A 254 9.86 -4.37 -6.10
CA TYR A 254 8.46 -4.65 -5.77
C TYR A 254 8.44 -5.46 -4.49
N ILE A 255 7.94 -4.89 -3.41
CA ILE A 255 8.04 -5.42 -2.05
C ILE A 255 6.63 -5.63 -1.51
N ALA A 256 6.29 -6.88 -1.17
CA ALA A 256 4.98 -7.21 -0.61
C ALA A 256 5.07 -7.34 0.92
N PRO A 257 4.14 -6.74 1.68
CA PRO A 257 4.13 -6.82 3.14
C PRO A 257 4.12 -8.26 3.66
N GLY A 258 5.01 -8.59 4.59
CA GLY A 258 5.17 -9.92 5.19
C GLY A 258 5.81 -10.97 4.28
N ILE A 259 6.21 -10.60 3.05
CA ILE A 259 6.79 -11.51 2.04
C ILE A 259 8.19 -11.05 1.60
N GLY A 260 8.49 -9.74 1.65
CA GLY A 260 9.72 -9.20 1.11
C GLY A 260 9.63 -8.87 -0.38
N ILE A 261 10.79 -8.86 -1.04
CA ILE A 261 10.89 -8.55 -2.47
C ILE A 261 10.22 -9.68 -3.27
N ILE A 262 9.19 -9.35 -4.05
CA ILE A 262 8.51 -10.31 -4.95
C ILE A 262 9.01 -10.20 -6.40
N LYS A 263 9.57 -9.05 -6.77
CA LYS A 263 10.15 -8.80 -8.09
C LYS A 263 11.22 -7.71 -8.01
N LEU A 264 12.28 -7.86 -8.79
CA LEU A 264 13.34 -6.86 -9.00
C LEU A 264 13.66 -6.77 -10.49
N VAL A 265 13.67 -5.55 -11.02
CA VAL A 265 14.09 -5.28 -12.40
C VAL A 265 15.19 -4.22 -12.41
N ASP A 266 16.12 -4.31 -13.36
CA ASP A 266 17.15 -3.29 -13.55
C ASP A 266 16.65 -2.09 -14.37
N LYS A 267 17.54 -1.11 -14.56
CA LYS A 267 17.26 0.12 -15.33
C LYS A 267 16.83 -0.10 -16.79
N LYS A 268 17.10 -1.27 -17.36
CA LYS A 268 16.69 -1.66 -18.72
C LYS A 268 15.40 -2.49 -18.72
N GLY A 269 14.80 -2.71 -17.55
CA GLY A 269 13.62 -3.57 -17.37
C GLY A 269 13.95 -5.06 -17.36
N VAL A 270 15.22 -5.45 -17.28
CA VAL A 270 15.60 -6.87 -17.23
C VAL A 270 15.33 -7.41 -15.82
N LEU A 271 14.66 -8.56 -15.76
CA LEU A 271 14.35 -9.26 -14.52
C LEU A 271 15.62 -9.73 -13.82
N LYS A 272 15.77 -9.40 -12.54
CA LYS A 272 16.88 -9.84 -11.66
C LYS A 272 16.42 -10.71 -10.50
N ALA A 273 15.18 -10.52 -10.06
CA ALA A 273 14.52 -11.45 -9.16
C ALA A 273 13.03 -11.54 -9.46
N GLU A 274 12.45 -12.74 -9.36
CA GLU A 274 10.99 -12.94 -9.34
C GLU A 274 10.64 -14.11 -8.44
N LEU A 275 9.69 -13.88 -7.53
CA LEU A 275 9.14 -14.93 -6.67
C LEU A 275 8.30 -15.90 -7.51
N LEU A 276 8.70 -17.16 -7.52
CA LEU A 276 8.05 -18.26 -8.22
C LEU A 276 6.99 -18.95 -7.37
N SER A 277 7.28 -19.13 -6.08
CA SER A 277 6.36 -19.74 -5.12
C SER A 277 6.78 -19.38 -3.70
N TYR A 278 5.82 -19.42 -2.79
CA TYR A 278 6.06 -19.37 -1.35
C TYR A 278 5.17 -20.38 -0.61
N LYS A 279 5.63 -20.83 0.57
CA LYS A 279 4.87 -21.63 1.52
C LYS A 279 5.06 -21.10 2.92
#